data_AF-A0A9E7PNJ1-F1
#
_entry.id   AF-A0A9E7PNJ1-F1
#
_cell.length_a   1.000
_cell.length_b   1.000
_cell.length_c   1.000
_cell.angle_alpha   90.00
_cell.angle_beta   90.00
_cell.angle_gamma   90.00
#
_symmetry.space_group_name_H-M   'P 1'
#
loop_
_entity.id
_entity.type
_entity.pdbx_description
1 polymer ?
#
loop_
_entity_poly.entity_id
_entity_poly.type
_entity_poly.pdbx_seq_one_letter_code
_entity_poly.pdbx_strand_id
1 'polypeptide(L)'
;MKYHKGIIALIIVAMAIMALFAGCISQTDSGQTESPSAEEADSGDEKTSDSASESTVTKTTAATGSTTYTVADTGQTKCFNNIEEITCPAEGEAFYGQDSQYPGNQPAYETSSDGLTVYDLNTGLTWQRSPDNNVDGSITADDKLTLEEAKTYPDELNQVSYGGYSDWRLPTIKEQYSLIDFSGTDPSGVEGTDTSELTPFIDTDYFSFTYGDTDAGERIIDSQYASDTLYVYEDSLLFGVNFADGRIKGYGLTMPGPSCVSSGRNAKTFFVTCVRGNPDYGINNFSDNSNGTITDSATGLTWSQSDSGTGMNWEEALAWVQTKNAENYLGYSDWRLPDIKELQSIVDYSRSPDTTDSAAIDPVFECTEITNEAGETDYPYFWSSTTHETSNGKGGYASYVSFGRAMGYLDGKWQDVHGAGAQRSDPKTGDASEYPEGHGPQGDAIRIDNYVRLVR
;
A
#
# COMPACT_ATOMS: atom_id res chain seq x y z
N MET A 1 -0.69 12.69 62.47
CA MET A 1 -0.85 14.14 62.21
C MET A 1 -0.42 14.36 60.75
N LYS A 2 -1.31 14.81 59.84
CA LYS A 2 -1.44 16.21 59.38
C LYS A 2 -0.08 16.80 58.93
N TYR A 3 0.19 17.31 57.72
CA TYR A 3 -0.52 17.57 56.45
C TYR A 3 0.57 17.80 55.33
N HIS A 4 0.35 17.99 54.02
CA HIS A 4 -0.82 18.12 53.12
C HIS A 4 -0.43 17.70 51.67
N LYS A 5 -1.44 17.38 50.83
CA LYS A 5 -1.67 17.72 49.40
C LYS A 5 -0.58 18.55 48.67
N GLY A 6 -0.28 18.37 47.39
CA GLY A 6 -1.09 17.82 46.28
C GLY A 6 -1.53 18.95 45.33
N ILE A 7 -1.01 18.98 44.10
CA ILE A 7 -1.34 19.97 43.07
C ILE A 7 -1.72 19.21 41.79
N ILE A 8 -2.95 19.45 41.33
CA ILE A 8 -3.47 19.07 40.01
C ILE A 8 -3.52 20.37 39.20
N ALA A 9 -2.91 20.40 38.02
CA ALA A 9 -3.05 21.51 37.10
C ALA A 9 -4.29 21.26 36.22
N LEU A 10 -5.30 22.12 36.35
CA LEU A 10 -6.48 22.12 35.48
C LEU A 10 -6.40 23.37 34.59
N ILE A 11 -6.17 23.19 33.30
CA ILE A 11 -6.15 24.30 32.34
C ILE A 11 -7.59 24.66 32.00
N ILE A 12 -7.96 25.92 32.22
CA ILE A 12 -9.25 26.50 31.84
C ILE A 12 -9.00 27.43 30.65
N VAL A 13 -9.49 27.05 29.47
CA VAL A 13 -9.59 27.95 28.32
C VAL A 13 -10.99 28.56 28.29
N ALA A 14 -11.06 29.89 28.31
CA ALA A 14 -12.31 30.64 28.20
C ALA A 14 -12.37 31.35 26.85
N MET A 15 -13.23 30.88 25.94
CA MET A 15 -13.56 31.62 24.72
C MET A 15 -14.66 32.66 25.01
N ALA A 16 -14.39 33.92 24.72
CA ALA A 16 -15.37 35.00 24.82
C ALA A 16 -16.06 35.24 23.47
N ILE A 17 -17.35 34.94 23.41
CA ILE A 17 -18.21 35.31 22.28
C ILE A 17 -18.52 36.81 22.37
N MET A 18 -18.25 37.57 21.31
CA MET A 18 -18.78 38.93 21.17
C MET A 18 -19.44 39.12 19.80
N ALA A 19 -20.77 39.04 19.79
CA ALA A 19 -21.60 39.43 18.65
C ALA A 19 -22.23 40.80 18.94
N LEU A 20 -22.19 41.73 17.98
CA LEU A 20 -23.01 42.94 18.02
C LEU A 20 -23.51 43.34 16.61
N PHE A 21 -24.67 43.98 16.60
CA PHE A 21 -25.64 43.98 15.51
C PHE A 21 -25.52 45.15 14.51
N ALA A 22 -25.78 44.81 13.24
CA ALA A 22 -26.75 45.39 12.29
C ALA A 22 -26.72 46.87 11.82
N GLY A 23 -27.05 46.99 10.52
CA GLY A 23 -27.71 48.12 9.88
C GLY A 23 -27.18 48.37 8.45
N CYS A 24 -27.96 48.53 7.38
CA CYS A 24 -29.37 48.31 7.04
C CYS A 24 -29.56 48.88 5.61
N ILE A 25 -30.44 48.29 4.77
CA ILE A 25 -31.11 48.92 3.59
C ILE A 25 -30.18 49.16 2.36
N SER A 26 -30.56 48.98 1.08
CA SER A 26 -31.88 48.88 0.40
C SER A 26 -31.97 47.83 -0.73
N GLN A 27 -33.21 47.48 -1.10
CA GLN A 27 -33.63 46.67 -2.26
C GLN A 27 -33.33 47.29 -3.63
N THR A 28 -33.26 46.46 -4.68
CA THR A 28 -34.09 46.41 -5.93
C THR A 28 -33.45 45.39 -6.91
N ASP A 29 -34.14 44.69 -7.83
CA ASP A 29 -35.54 44.28 -8.02
C ASP A 29 -35.59 43.24 -9.18
N SER A 30 -36.62 42.40 -9.23
CA SER A 30 -37.18 41.68 -10.41
C SER A 30 -36.29 40.84 -11.36
N GLY A 31 -36.72 39.61 -11.67
CA GLY A 31 -36.11 38.78 -12.73
C GLY A 31 -36.67 37.36 -12.84
N GLN A 32 -37.96 37.22 -13.15
CA GLN A 32 -38.66 35.93 -13.31
C GLN A 32 -38.58 35.38 -14.75
N THR A 33 -38.68 34.03 -14.87
CA THR A 33 -39.23 33.27 -16.03
C THR A 33 -38.48 33.34 -17.38
N GLU A 34 -38.53 32.36 -18.29
CA GLU A 34 -39.27 31.08 -18.37
C GLU A 34 -38.54 30.09 -19.30
N SER A 35 -38.95 28.81 -19.30
CA SER A 35 -38.56 27.83 -20.32
C SER A 35 -39.79 27.25 -21.03
N PRO A 36 -39.78 27.24 -22.37
CA PRO A 36 -40.52 26.26 -23.17
C PRO A 36 -39.58 25.57 -24.16
N SER A 37 -39.84 24.41 -24.76
CA SER A 37 -40.78 23.29 -24.64
C SER A 37 -40.44 22.38 -25.84
N ALA A 38 -40.78 21.10 -25.80
CA ALA A 38 -40.49 20.18 -26.91
C ALA A 38 -41.36 20.44 -28.16
N GLU A 39 -40.92 19.95 -29.32
CA GLU A 39 -41.79 19.58 -30.44
C GLU A 39 -41.27 18.29 -31.10
N GLU A 40 -42.15 17.31 -31.28
CA GLU A 40 -41.90 16.10 -32.07
C GLU A 40 -42.18 16.37 -33.55
N ALA A 41 -41.55 15.60 -34.45
CA ALA A 41 -42.00 15.49 -35.84
C ALA A 41 -41.84 14.05 -36.36
N ASP A 42 -42.97 13.37 -36.45
CA ASP A 42 -43.18 12.09 -37.14
C ASP A 42 -43.05 12.24 -38.67
N SER A 43 -42.43 11.25 -39.35
CA SER A 43 -42.99 10.62 -40.57
C SER A 43 -42.05 9.61 -41.22
N GLY A 44 -42.60 8.51 -41.74
CA GLY A 44 -42.11 7.88 -42.97
C GLY A 44 -41.57 6.44 -42.88
N ASP A 45 -42.47 5.46 -42.95
CA ASP A 45 -42.15 4.08 -43.36
C ASP A 45 -41.60 4.05 -44.81
N GLU A 46 -40.54 3.28 -45.08
CA GLU A 46 -40.53 2.44 -46.29
C GLU A 46 -39.79 1.11 -46.05
N LYS A 47 -40.31 0.05 -46.68
CA LYS A 47 -40.05 -1.34 -46.33
C LYS A 47 -39.24 -2.03 -47.43
N THR A 48 -38.02 -2.47 -47.13
CA THR A 48 -37.32 -3.46 -47.97
C THR A 48 -36.85 -4.63 -47.11
N SER A 49 -37.28 -5.83 -47.49
CA SER A 49 -36.89 -7.09 -46.85
C SER A 49 -35.56 -7.57 -47.40
N ASP A 50 -34.64 -7.95 -46.52
CA ASP A 50 -33.72 -9.05 -46.82
C ASP A 50 -33.48 -9.90 -45.58
N SER A 51 -33.18 -11.19 -45.78
CA SER A 51 -33.17 -12.20 -44.74
C SER A 51 -31.76 -12.47 -44.22
N ALA A 52 -31.54 -12.27 -42.92
CA ALA A 52 -30.39 -12.78 -42.20
C ALA A 52 -30.84 -13.45 -40.89
N SER A 53 -30.28 -14.61 -40.57
CA SER A 53 -30.63 -15.38 -39.39
C SER A 53 -29.97 -14.81 -38.14
N GLU A 54 -30.76 -14.22 -37.24
CA GLU A 54 -30.27 -13.84 -35.92
C GLU A 54 -30.04 -15.09 -35.04
N SER A 55 -28.76 -15.40 -34.86
CA SER A 55 -28.29 -16.20 -33.74
C SER A 55 -28.49 -15.41 -32.46
N THR A 56 -29.51 -15.75 -31.66
CA THR A 56 -29.70 -15.19 -30.31
C THR A 56 -28.55 -15.62 -29.39
N VAL A 57 -27.45 -14.88 -29.41
CA VAL A 57 -26.46 -14.89 -28.35
C VAL A 57 -27.12 -14.28 -27.13
N THR A 58 -27.57 -15.11 -26.19
CA THR A 58 -27.93 -14.67 -24.86
C THR A 58 -26.70 -14.06 -24.22
N LYS A 59 -26.61 -12.72 -24.25
CA LYS A 59 -25.61 -11.96 -23.53
C LYS A 59 -25.89 -12.12 -22.04
N THR A 60 -25.33 -13.17 -21.45
CA THR A 60 -25.36 -13.40 -20.00
C THR A 60 -24.76 -12.16 -19.35
N THR A 61 -25.63 -11.34 -18.78
CA THR A 61 -25.22 -10.21 -17.96
C THR A 61 -24.65 -10.84 -16.70
N ALA A 62 -23.31 -10.83 -16.57
CA ALA A 62 -22.67 -11.20 -15.32
C ALA A 62 -23.29 -10.34 -14.22
N ALA A 63 -23.74 -10.96 -13.14
CA ALA A 63 -24.25 -10.22 -12.00
C ALA A 63 -23.06 -9.46 -11.40
N THR A 64 -23.07 -8.13 -11.53
CA THR A 64 -22.12 -7.25 -10.84
C THR A 64 -22.42 -7.34 -9.34
N GLY A 65 -21.77 -8.29 -8.66
CA GLY A 65 -21.61 -8.22 -7.22
C GLY A 65 -20.92 -6.90 -6.87
N SER A 66 -21.40 -6.22 -5.83
CA SER A 66 -20.64 -5.11 -5.26
C SER A 66 -19.39 -5.69 -4.63
N THR A 67 -18.23 -5.14 -4.98
CA THR A 67 -17.00 -5.33 -4.20
C THR A 67 -17.19 -4.77 -2.79
N THR A 68 -16.42 -5.28 -1.83
CA THR A 68 -16.38 -4.75 -0.46
C THR A 68 -15.25 -3.74 -0.27
N TYR A 69 -14.19 -3.84 -1.07
CA TYR A 69 -13.18 -2.80 -1.17
C TYR A 69 -12.54 -2.74 -2.56
N THR A 70 -11.94 -1.60 -2.88
CA THR A 70 -11.18 -1.38 -4.10
C THR A 70 -9.70 -1.35 -3.73
N VAL A 71 -8.85 -2.10 -4.46
CA VAL A 71 -7.40 -1.91 -4.36
C VAL A 71 -7.05 -0.62 -5.10
N ALA A 72 -6.47 0.34 -4.37
CA ALA A 72 -5.89 1.53 -4.98
C ALA A 72 -4.67 1.14 -5.82
N ASP A 73 -4.49 1.80 -6.95
CA ASP A 73 -3.32 1.68 -7.83
C ASP A 73 -2.06 2.26 -7.16
N THR A 74 -0.89 1.95 -7.70
CA THR A 74 0.39 2.40 -7.15
C THR A 74 0.71 3.87 -7.44
N GLY A 75 0.05 4.49 -8.43
CA GLY A 75 0.36 5.84 -8.90
C GLY A 75 1.52 5.91 -9.90
N GLN A 76 2.12 4.76 -10.26
CA GLN A 76 3.27 4.75 -11.16
C GLN A 76 2.85 4.98 -12.62
N THR A 77 3.25 6.11 -13.20
CA THR A 77 2.94 6.48 -14.60
C THR A 77 4.10 6.26 -15.58
N LYS A 78 5.26 5.82 -15.10
CA LYS A 78 6.50 5.64 -15.87
C LYS A 78 6.71 4.18 -16.26
N CYS A 79 7.44 3.93 -17.34
CA CYS A 79 7.97 2.61 -17.67
C CYS A 79 9.50 2.60 -17.54
N PHE A 80 10.06 1.44 -17.24
CA PHE A 80 11.49 1.26 -16.99
C PHE A 80 12.02 -0.02 -17.65
N ASN A 81 13.31 -0.01 -17.99
CA ASN A 81 14.05 -1.23 -18.32
C ASN A 81 14.79 -1.74 -17.05
N ASN A 82 15.84 -2.55 -17.23
CA ASN A 82 16.70 -3.05 -16.15
C ASN A 82 17.61 -1.99 -15.48
N ILE A 83 17.56 -0.71 -15.89
CA ILE A 83 18.49 0.35 -15.46
C ILE A 83 17.76 1.69 -15.23
N GLU A 84 16.97 2.14 -16.20
CA GLU A 84 16.52 3.53 -16.33
C GLU A 84 15.07 3.63 -16.86
N GLU A 85 14.50 4.83 -16.76
CA GLU A 85 13.21 5.19 -17.34
C GLU A 85 13.25 5.07 -18.88
N ILE A 86 12.19 4.53 -19.47
CA ILE A 86 11.99 4.38 -20.91
C ILE A 86 10.62 4.92 -21.31
N THR A 87 10.47 5.25 -22.60
CA THR A 87 9.12 5.35 -23.18
C THR A 87 8.42 3.99 -23.05
N CYS A 88 7.16 3.98 -22.60
CA CYS A 88 6.42 2.75 -22.42
C CYS A 88 6.37 1.92 -23.71
N PRO A 89 6.84 0.65 -23.67
CA PRO A 89 6.96 -0.20 -24.85
C PRO A 89 5.59 -0.59 -25.40
N ALA A 90 5.51 -0.88 -26.70
CA ALA A 90 4.29 -1.38 -27.33
C ALA A 90 4.06 -2.88 -27.04
N GLU A 91 2.84 -3.36 -27.26
CA GLU A 91 2.51 -4.78 -27.14
C GLU A 91 3.44 -5.64 -28.02
N GLY A 92 4.09 -6.62 -27.40
CA GLY A 92 5.08 -7.50 -28.05
C GLY A 92 6.53 -6.98 -28.06
N GLU A 93 6.80 -5.79 -27.54
CA GLU A 93 8.16 -5.31 -27.27
C GLU A 93 8.67 -5.77 -25.89
N ALA A 94 9.99 -5.72 -25.67
CA ALA A 94 10.59 -6.04 -24.38
C ALA A 94 10.10 -5.07 -23.29
N PHE A 95 9.95 -5.58 -22.06
CA PHE A 95 9.39 -4.87 -20.90
C PHE A 95 7.92 -4.41 -21.06
N TYR A 96 7.15 -4.96 -22.00
CA TYR A 96 5.71 -4.69 -22.09
C TYR A 96 4.90 -5.42 -21.00
N GLY A 97 3.93 -4.71 -20.41
CA GLY A 97 3.05 -5.20 -19.35
C GLY A 97 3.42 -4.69 -17.96
N GLN A 98 4.05 -3.52 -17.87
CA GLN A 98 4.30 -2.82 -16.60
C GLN A 98 3.00 -2.21 -16.04
N ASP A 99 3.04 -1.90 -14.74
CA ASP A 99 1.96 -1.29 -13.96
C ASP A 99 1.31 -0.11 -14.69
N SER A 100 2.14 0.88 -15.06
CA SER A 100 1.83 2.10 -15.82
C SER A 100 1.20 1.91 -17.21
N GLN A 101 1.09 0.66 -17.69
CA GLN A 101 0.48 0.32 -18.98
C GLN A 101 -0.95 -0.21 -18.86
N TYR A 102 -1.44 -0.45 -17.64
CA TYR A 102 -2.81 -0.88 -17.37
C TYR A 102 -3.62 0.24 -16.69
N PRO A 103 -4.95 0.27 -16.87
CA PRO A 103 -5.80 1.18 -16.12
C PRO A 103 -6.10 0.60 -14.72
N GLY A 104 -5.60 1.24 -13.66
CA GLY A 104 -5.98 0.95 -12.28
C GLY A 104 -6.68 2.12 -11.57
N ASN A 105 -7.05 1.89 -10.31
CA ASN A 105 -7.77 2.84 -9.46
C ASN A 105 -6.78 3.88 -8.86
N GLN A 106 -6.32 4.80 -9.70
CA GLN A 106 -5.35 5.86 -9.35
C GLN A 106 -5.66 6.53 -7.99
N PRO A 107 -4.65 6.82 -7.15
CA PRO A 107 -4.85 7.46 -5.85
C PRO A 107 -5.74 8.70 -5.95
N ALA A 108 -6.77 8.76 -5.10
CA ALA A 108 -7.83 9.76 -5.19
C ALA A 108 -8.33 10.10 -3.79
N TYR A 109 -8.19 11.38 -3.41
CA TYR A 109 -8.35 11.83 -2.03
C TYR A 109 -9.19 13.11 -1.93
N GLU A 110 -9.91 13.27 -0.82
CA GLU A 110 -10.61 14.51 -0.45
C GLU A 110 -10.21 14.95 0.97
N THR A 111 -9.58 16.13 1.11
CA THR A 111 -9.29 16.72 2.42
C THR A 111 -10.56 17.36 3.02
N SER A 112 -10.83 17.08 4.29
CA SER A 112 -11.93 17.70 5.04
C SER A 112 -11.79 19.21 5.18
N SER A 113 -12.92 19.92 5.33
CA SER A 113 -12.94 21.40 5.38
C SER A 113 -12.23 22.02 6.58
N ASP A 114 -11.97 21.24 7.63
CA ASP A 114 -11.17 21.62 8.80
C ASP A 114 -9.66 21.29 8.64
N GLY A 115 -9.30 20.56 7.58
CA GLY A 115 -7.93 20.15 7.29
C GLY A 115 -7.41 18.98 8.14
N LEU A 116 -8.22 18.38 9.01
CA LEU A 116 -7.79 17.35 9.96
C LEU A 116 -7.75 15.94 9.38
N THR A 117 -8.56 15.67 8.35
CA THR A 117 -8.76 14.32 7.82
C THR A 117 -8.71 14.27 6.29
N VAL A 118 -8.35 13.10 5.76
CA VAL A 118 -8.34 12.80 4.33
C VAL A 118 -9.24 11.61 4.08
N TYR A 119 -10.25 11.74 3.22
CA TYR A 119 -11.06 10.64 2.73
C TYR A 119 -10.44 10.05 1.47
N ASP A 120 -10.26 8.74 1.44
CA ASP A 120 -9.77 7.99 0.29
C ASP A 120 -10.97 7.48 -0.53
N LEU A 121 -11.09 8.00 -1.75
CA LEU A 121 -12.21 7.74 -2.66
C LEU A 121 -12.22 6.32 -3.22
N ASN A 122 -11.07 5.63 -3.21
CA ASN A 122 -10.96 4.25 -3.67
C ASN A 122 -11.30 3.27 -2.54
N THR A 123 -10.66 3.43 -1.38
CA THR A 123 -10.73 2.45 -0.29
C THR A 123 -11.94 2.63 0.62
N GLY A 124 -12.54 3.83 0.64
CA GLY A 124 -13.63 4.18 1.58
C GLY A 124 -13.15 4.39 3.01
N LEU A 125 -11.83 4.53 3.22
CA LEU A 125 -11.20 4.85 4.48
C LEU A 125 -11.12 6.37 4.68
N THR A 126 -11.14 6.82 5.94
CA THR A 126 -10.78 8.21 6.29
C THR A 126 -9.62 8.18 7.27
N TRP A 127 -8.61 8.97 7.00
CA TRP A 127 -7.34 8.99 7.72
C TRP A 127 -7.16 10.28 8.50
N GLN A 128 -6.40 10.24 9.61
CA GLN A 128 -5.75 11.45 10.12
C GLN A 128 -4.82 12.01 9.04
N ARG A 129 -4.85 13.33 8.83
CA ARG A 129 -4.01 13.98 7.81
C ARG A 129 -2.52 14.00 8.16
N SER A 130 -2.20 14.08 9.44
CA SER A 130 -0.85 14.33 9.94
C SER A 130 -0.50 13.38 11.09
N PRO A 131 0.75 12.91 11.18
CA PRO A 131 1.31 12.22 12.35
C PRO A 131 1.82 13.18 13.44
N ASP A 132 1.60 14.50 13.32
CA ASP A 132 1.78 15.50 14.41
C ASP A 132 0.81 15.15 15.56
N ASN A 133 1.31 14.36 16.50
CA ASN A 133 0.55 13.78 17.59
C ASN A 133 0.61 14.66 18.85
N ASN A 134 1.59 15.56 18.93
CA ASN A 134 1.74 16.51 20.03
C ASN A 134 0.96 17.83 19.80
N VAL A 135 0.60 18.11 18.54
CA VAL A 135 -0.15 19.27 18.03
C VAL A 135 0.60 20.61 18.17
N ASP A 136 1.93 20.61 17.99
CA ASP A 136 2.78 21.81 17.96
C ASP A 136 2.94 22.43 16.57
N GLY A 137 2.55 21.71 15.51
CA GLY A 137 2.64 22.14 14.11
C GLY A 137 3.92 21.73 13.40
N SER A 138 4.76 20.92 14.04
CA SER A 138 5.97 20.29 13.50
C SER A 138 5.81 18.77 13.52
N ILE A 139 6.52 18.04 12.66
CA ILE A 139 6.60 16.57 12.74
C ILE A 139 8.06 16.23 13.02
N THR A 140 8.31 15.55 14.13
CA THR A 140 9.65 15.33 14.71
C THR A 140 9.80 13.94 15.32
N ALA A 141 10.95 13.64 15.94
CA ALA A 141 11.09 12.43 16.75
C ALA A 141 10.17 12.40 17.99
N ASP A 142 9.70 13.55 18.49
CA ASP A 142 8.86 13.65 19.69
C ASP A 142 7.40 13.24 19.45
N ASP A 143 6.92 13.26 18.19
CA ASP A 143 5.59 12.79 17.77
C ASP A 143 5.45 11.26 17.73
N LYS A 144 6.58 10.56 17.85
CA LYS A 144 6.63 9.11 17.69
C LYS A 144 6.24 8.38 18.96
N LEU A 145 5.32 7.43 18.79
CA LEU A 145 4.74 6.61 19.85
C LEU A 145 5.41 5.22 19.87
N THR A 146 5.59 4.65 21.06
CA THR A 146 5.83 3.20 21.21
C THR A 146 4.59 2.41 20.80
N LEU A 147 4.71 1.11 20.55
CA LEU A 147 3.54 0.29 20.22
C LEU A 147 2.47 0.27 21.34
N GLU A 148 2.87 0.38 22.62
CA GLU A 148 1.92 0.47 23.73
C GLU A 148 1.12 1.79 23.68
N GLU A 149 1.79 2.91 23.43
CA GLU A 149 1.15 4.24 23.26
C GLU A 149 0.29 4.29 21.98
N ALA A 150 0.77 3.73 20.88
CA ALA A 150 0.05 3.66 19.60
C ALA A 150 -1.28 2.89 19.68
N LYS A 151 -1.33 1.85 20.53
CA LYS A 151 -2.56 1.07 20.76
C LYS A 151 -3.61 1.80 21.59
N THR A 152 -3.21 2.79 22.41
CA THR A 152 -4.15 3.62 23.18
C THR A 152 -4.55 4.91 22.47
N TYR A 153 -3.72 5.41 21.55
CA TYR A 153 -3.96 6.68 20.85
C TYR A 153 -5.33 6.82 20.15
N PRO A 154 -5.92 5.78 19.51
CA PRO A 154 -7.26 5.88 18.94
C PRO A 154 -8.34 6.24 19.97
N ASP A 155 -8.24 5.75 21.22
CA ASP A 155 -9.20 6.08 22.29
C ASP A 155 -9.13 7.57 22.66
N GLU A 156 -7.94 8.19 22.60
CA GLU A 156 -7.75 9.61 22.85
C GLU A 156 -8.42 10.47 21.76
N LEU A 157 -8.21 10.11 20.49
CA LEU A 157 -8.89 10.73 19.34
C LEU A 157 -10.42 10.59 19.43
N ASN A 158 -10.89 9.41 19.82
CA ASN A 158 -12.30 9.11 19.99
C ASN A 158 -12.93 9.91 21.12
N GLN A 159 -12.21 10.10 22.24
CA GLN A 159 -12.66 10.89 23.38
C GLN A 159 -12.85 12.38 23.03
N VAL A 160 -11.99 12.95 22.17
CA VAL A 160 -12.09 14.37 21.74
C VAL A 160 -12.93 14.57 20.48
N SER A 161 -13.41 13.49 19.85
CA SER A 161 -14.11 13.51 18.56
C SER A 161 -13.28 14.16 17.44
N TYR A 162 -12.02 13.73 17.29
CA TYR A 162 -11.09 14.28 16.29
C TYR A 162 -11.68 14.21 14.87
N GLY A 163 -11.61 15.31 14.11
CA GLY A 163 -12.25 15.43 12.79
C GLY A 163 -13.79 15.33 12.81
N GLY A 164 -14.43 15.43 13.98
CA GLY A 164 -15.86 15.17 14.17
C GLY A 164 -16.22 13.70 14.37
N TYR A 165 -15.24 12.82 14.61
CA TYR A 165 -15.38 11.36 14.54
C TYR A 165 -14.91 10.65 15.82
N SER A 166 -15.54 9.52 16.17
CA SER A 166 -15.31 8.78 17.42
C SER A 166 -15.25 7.25 17.26
N ASP A 167 -14.76 6.80 16.12
CA ASP A 167 -14.59 5.40 15.68
C ASP A 167 -13.23 5.20 14.97
N TRP A 168 -12.22 5.98 15.37
CA TRP A 168 -10.83 5.82 14.99
C TRP A 168 -10.25 4.50 15.52
N ARG A 169 -9.38 3.88 14.73
CA ARG A 169 -8.58 2.70 15.05
C ARG A 169 -7.13 2.89 14.59
N LEU A 170 -6.20 2.11 15.14
CA LEU A 170 -4.89 1.89 14.53
C LEU A 170 -5.11 1.08 13.23
N PRO A 171 -4.45 1.41 12.11
CA PRO A 171 -4.67 0.71 10.84
C PRO A 171 -4.01 -0.68 10.86
N THR A 172 -4.59 -1.62 10.12
CA THR A 172 -3.89 -2.82 9.66
C THR A 172 -2.82 -2.47 8.62
N ILE A 173 -1.88 -3.38 8.36
CA ILE A 173 -0.87 -3.16 7.32
C ILE A 173 -1.48 -3.07 5.91
N LYS A 174 -2.57 -3.80 5.61
CA LYS A 174 -3.29 -3.67 4.32
C LYS A 174 -3.88 -2.28 4.14
N GLU A 175 -4.49 -1.72 5.18
CA GLU A 175 -4.99 -0.34 5.16
C GLU A 175 -3.84 0.67 5.02
N GLN A 176 -2.80 0.59 5.87
CA GLN A 176 -1.69 1.54 5.82
C GLN A 176 -0.90 1.49 4.50
N TYR A 177 -0.81 0.32 3.88
CA TYR A 177 -0.17 0.14 2.58
C TYR A 177 -1.01 0.68 1.41
N SER A 178 -2.32 0.91 1.56
CA SER A 178 -3.13 1.51 0.48
C SER A 178 -2.66 2.93 0.12
N LEU A 179 -2.07 3.63 1.07
CA LEU A 179 -1.56 5.01 0.95
C LEU A 179 -0.22 5.12 0.20
N ILE A 180 0.51 4.01 -0.02
CA ILE A 180 1.85 4.08 -0.61
C ILE A 180 1.78 4.57 -2.08
N ASP A 181 2.67 5.46 -2.47
CA ASP A 181 2.72 6.03 -3.83
C ASP A 181 4.07 5.71 -4.48
N PHE A 182 4.07 4.92 -5.56
CA PHE A 182 5.25 4.49 -6.31
C PHE A 182 5.68 5.48 -7.41
N SER A 183 5.18 6.72 -7.37
CA SER A 183 5.87 7.90 -7.91
C SER A 183 6.97 8.42 -6.96
N GLY A 184 6.97 7.98 -5.70
CA GLY A 184 8.06 8.21 -4.74
C GLY A 184 9.37 7.52 -5.14
N THR A 185 10.48 7.98 -4.54
CA THR A 185 11.83 7.54 -4.90
C THR A 185 12.67 7.11 -3.70
N ASP A 186 13.29 5.94 -3.76
CA ASP A 186 14.13 5.38 -2.70
C ASP A 186 15.40 6.21 -2.48
N PRO A 187 15.63 6.77 -1.28
CA PRO A 187 16.81 7.56 -0.95
C PRO A 187 18.07 6.71 -0.66
N SER A 188 18.02 5.39 -0.88
CA SER A 188 19.17 4.50 -0.74
C SER A 188 20.37 4.98 -1.58
N GLY A 189 21.48 5.28 -0.90
CA GLY A 189 22.70 5.83 -1.51
C GLY A 189 22.84 7.36 -1.45
N VAL A 190 21.85 8.07 -0.90
CA VAL A 190 21.98 9.50 -0.56
C VAL A 190 22.94 9.67 0.63
N GLU A 191 23.92 10.56 0.50
CA GLU A 191 24.84 10.93 1.58
C GLU A 191 24.42 12.24 2.23
N GLY A 192 24.44 12.29 3.57
CA GLY A 192 24.13 13.48 4.35
C GLY A 192 22.68 13.53 4.86
N THR A 193 22.16 14.75 5.04
CA THR A 193 20.87 15.03 5.68
C THR A 193 19.96 15.92 4.83
N ASP A 194 20.34 16.23 3.59
CA ASP A 194 19.52 17.02 2.68
C ASP A 194 18.46 16.13 2.03
N THR A 195 17.21 16.49 2.24
CA THR A 195 16.03 15.75 1.78
C THR A 195 15.21 16.54 0.76
N SER A 196 15.67 17.73 0.35
CA SER A 196 14.91 18.67 -0.49
C SER A 196 14.66 18.19 -1.93
N GLU A 197 15.46 17.25 -2.43
CA GLU A 197 15.34 16.64 -3.75
C GLU A 197 14.73 15.21 -3.68
N LEU A 198 14.20 14.79 -2.53
CA LEU A 198 13.64 13.45 -2.32
C LEU A 198 12.11 13.48 -2.39
N THR A 199 11.53 12.56 -3.16
CA THR A 199 10.07 12.38 -3.23
C THR A 199 9.68 11.18 -2.34
N PRO A 200 8.83 11.36 -1.30
CA PRO A 200 8.40 10.25 -0.46
C PRO A 200 7.33 9.41 -1.16
N PHE A 201 7.13 8.20 -0.67
CA PHE A 201 6.14 7.26 -1.19
C PHE A 201 4.74 7.50 -0.61
N ILE A 202 4.33 8.77 -0.50
CA ILE A 202 2.99 9.18 -0.05
C ILE A 202 2.64 10.53 -0.67
N ASP A 203 1.38 10.72 -1.06
CA ASP A 203 0.91 11.96 -1.67
C ASP A 203 0.90 13.11 -0.65
N THR A 204 1.90 13.99 -0.76
CA THR A 204 2.11 15.12 0.17
C THR A 204 1.20 16.33 -0.05
N ASP A 205 0.41 16.38 -1.14
CA ASP A 205 -0.64 17.39 -1.28
C ASP A 205 -1.78 17.10 -0.27
N TYR A 206 -2.03 15.82 0.01
CA TYR A 206 -3.05 15.39 0.97
C TYR A 206 -2.48 15.05 2.34
N PHE A 207 -1.36 14.33 2.46
CA PHE A 207 -0.83 13.86 3.76
C PHE A 207 0.38 14.66 4.24
N SER A 208 0.41 15.00 5.52
CA SER A 208 1.61 15.62 6.11
C SER A 208 2.67 14.55 6.37
N PHE A 209 3.89 14.80 5.91
CA PHE A 209 5.00 13.86 5.98
C PHE A 209 6.31 14.57 6.34
N THR A 210 7.22 13.85 7.00
CA THR A 210 8.64 14.24 7.13
C THR A 210 9.53 13.02 6.98
N TYR A 211 10.75 13.25 6.49
CA TYR A 211 11.88 12.35 6.67
C TYR A 211 12.37 12.36 8.14
N GLY A 212 13.23 11.40 8.50
CA GLY A 212 13.67 11.21 9.89
C GLY A 212 14.42 12.43 10.45
N ASP A 213 14.26 12.65 11.75
CA ASP A 213 14.72 13.84 12.47
C ASP A 213 16.23 13.75 12.76
N THR A 214 17.02 14.35 11.87
CA THR A 214 18.48 14.31 11.96
C THR A 214 19.03 15.15 13.13
N ASP A 215 18.27 16.11 13.65
CA ASP A 215 18.64 16.89 14.83
C ASP A 215 18.45 16.06 16.13
N ALA A 216 17.47 15.16 16.14
CA ALA A 216 17.30 14.11 17.16
C ALA A 216 18.28 12.92 17.01
N GLY A 217 19.11 12.92 15.95
CA GLY A 217 20.12 11.89 15.68
C GLY A 217 19.62 10.70 14.84
N GLU A 218 18.47 10.84 14.19
CA GLU A 218 17.92 9.83 13.29
C GLU A 218 18.56 9.89 11.89
N ARG A 219 18.37 8.85 11.06
CA ARG A 219 18.69 8.89 9.63
C ARG A 219 17.48 9.43 8.86
N ILE A 220 17.69 9.95 7.65
CA ILE A 220 16.60 10.44 6.78
C ILE A 220 15.50 9.37 6.54
N ILE A 221 15.84 8.08 6.55
CA ILE A 221 14.88 6.97 6.38
C ILE A 221 14.18 6.53 7.69
N ASP A 222 14.42 7.17 8.84
CA ASP A 222 13.85 6.73 10.12
C ASP A 222 12.41 7.20 10.37
N SER A 223 11.59 7.21 9.30
CA SER A 223 10.19 7.64 9.29
C SER A 223 9.21 6.45 9.26
N GLN A 224 9.45 5.46 10.11
CA GLN A 224 8.62 4.24 10.13
C GLN A 224 7.26 4.49 10.79
N TYR A 225 6.18 4.06 10.13
CA TYR A 225 4.81 4.12 10.62
C TYR A 225 4.39 2.76 11.20
N ALA A 226 3.68 2.77 12.33
CA ALA A 226 3.17 1.55 12.95
C ALA A 226 1.78 1.17 12.42
N SER A 227 1.54 -0.14 12.30
CA SER A 227 0.21 -0.73 12.12
C SER A 227 -0.12 -1.66 13.31
N ASP A 228 -1.38 -2.09 13.43
CA ASP A 228 -1.80 -3.11 14.41
C ASP A 228 -1.50 -4.54 13.95
N THR A 229 -0.99 -4.73 12.73
CA THR A 229 -0.63 -6.06 12.22
C THR A 229 0.72 -6.49 12.77
N LEU A 230 0.68 -7.29 13.84
CA LEU A 230 1.86 -7.92 14.44
C LEU A 230 2.38 -9.07 13.58
N TYR A 231 3.66 -9.41 13.74
CA TYR A 231 4.20 -10.60 13.09
C TYR A 231 3.85 -11.86 13.90
N VAL A 232 3.22 -12.84 13.24
CA VAL A 232 2.61 -14.02 13.90
C VAL A 232 3.64 -14.91 14.62
N TYR A 233 4.87 -14.97 14.10
CA TYR A 233 5.92 -15.81 14.69
C TYR A 233 6.60 -15.16 15.89
N GLU A 234 6.69 -13.82 15.90
CA GLU A 234 7.42 -13.08 16.93
C GLU A 234 6.66 -11.82 17.37
N ASP A 235 6.07 -11.88 18.56
CA ASP A 235 5.40 -10.75 19.25
C ASP A 235 6.31 -9.51 19.47
N SER A 236 7.61 -9.62 19.15
CA SER A 236 8.61 -8.54 19.19
C SER A 236 8.73 -7.75 17.87
N LEU A 237 7.95 -8.12 16.85
CA LEU A 237 7.92 -7.50 15.53
C LEU A 237 6.50 -7.02 15.16
N LEU A 238 6.39 -5.79 14.64
CA LEU A 238 5.19 -5.28 13.97
C LEU A 238 5.46 -5.08 12.47
N PHE A 239 4.48 -5.33 11.61
CA PHE A 239 4.54 -4.87 10.23
C PHE A 239 4.20 -3.38 10.18
N GLY A 240 5.04 -2.59 9.51
CA GLY A 240 4.80 -1.16 9.31
C GLY A 240 5.30 -0.71 7.95
N VAL A 241 4.76 0.42 7.48
CA VAL A 241 5.18 1.07 6.24
C VAL A 241 6.25 2.12 6.54
N ASN A 242 7.23 2.27 5.65
CA ASN A 242 8.12 3.43 5.66
C ASN A 242 7.95 4.26 4.38
N PHE A 243 7.14 5.31 4.45
CA PHE A 243 6.92 6.21 3.31
C PHE A 243 8.20 6.98 2.91
N ALA A 244 9.26 6.98 3.73
CA ALA A 244 10.58 7.49 3.31
C ALA A 244 11.35 6.55 2.38
N ASP A 245 11.06 5.24 2.36
CA ASP A 245 11.85 4.24 1.60
C ASP A 245 11.06 3.14 0.86
N GLY A 246 9.73 3.29 0.77
CA GLY A 246 8.89 2.56 -0.20
C GLY A 246 8.56 1.11 0.15
N ARG A 247 8.56 0.73 1.45
CA ARG A 247 8.57 -0.69 1.87
C ARG A 247 7.68 -1.00 3.08
N ILE A 248 7.18 -2.25 3.11
CA ILE A 248 6.69 -2.93 4.33
C ILE A 248 7.86 -3.69 4.96
N LYS A 249 8.08 -3.52 6.26
CA LYS A 249 9.11 -4.27 7.00
C LYS A 249 8.57 -4.74 8.36
N GLY A 250 9.13 -5.83 8.87
CA GLY A 250 9.02 -6.21 10.27
C GLY A 250 9.93 -5.33 11.13
N TYR A 251 9.36 -4.61 12.09
CA TYR A 251 10.11 -3.70 12.96
C TYR A 251 10.18 -4.21 14.40
N GLY A 252 11.42 -4.37 14.88
CA GLY A 252 11.70 -4.68 16.29
C GLY A 252 11.13 -3.62 17.22
N LEU A 253 10.44 -4.05 18.28
CA LEU A 253 9.88 -3.17 19.32
C LEU A 253 10.94 -2.55 20.26
N THR A 254 12.22 -2.91 20.09
CA THR A 254 13.35 -2.38 20.87
C THR A 254 14.40 -1.77 19.96
N MET A 255 15.05 -0.69 20.42
CA MET A 255 16.11 -0.03 19.63
C MET A 255 17.38 -0.91 19.51
N PRO A 256 17.93 -1.08 18.29
CA PRO A 256 19.17 -1.84 18.10
C PRO A 256 20.39 -1.02 18.53
N GLY A 257 20.90 -1.32 19.73
CA GLY A 257 22.18 -0.81 20.23
C GLY A 257 22.12 0.52 21.01
N PRO A 258 23.28 1.01 21.51
CA PRO A 258 23.34 2.10 22.49
C PRO A 258 23.32 3.52 21.89
N SER A 259 23.17 3.68 20.58
CA SER A 259 23.45 4.95 19.87
C SER A 259 22.22 5.83 19.58
N CYS A 260 21.01 5.35 19.83
CA CYS A 260 19.75 6.04 19.49
C CYS A 260 18.87 6.33 20.72
N VAL A 261 19.48 6.37 21.91
CA VAL A 261 18.80 6.62 23.19
C VAL A 261 18.68 8.13 23.49
N SER A 262 18.26 8.93 22.52
CA SER A 262 18.01 10.37 22.69
C SER A 262 16.86 10.63 23.68
N SER A 263 15.85 9.76 23.70
CA SER A 263 14.66 9.86 24.54
C SER A 263 14.73 9.12 25.89
N GLY A 264 15.81 8.40 26.18
CA GLY A 264 15.92 7.55 27.38
C GLY A 264 15.00 6.31 27.38
N ARG A 265 14.26 6.06 26.29
CA ARG A 265 13.40 4.88 26.10
C ARG A 265 14.20 3.71 25.49
N ASN A 266 14.00 2.49 26.00
CA ASN A 266 14.55 1.26 25.38
C ASN A 266 13.63 0.73 24.26
N ALA A 267 12.34 1.08 24.30
CA ALA A 267 11.36 0.75 23.29
C ALA A 267 11.57 1.60 22.04
N LYS A 268 11.37 1.00 20.87
CA LYS A 268 11.35 1.72 19.58
C LYS A 268 10.04 2.50 19.47
N THR A 269 10.12 3.69 18.87
CA THR A 269 8.99 4.55 18.57
C THR A 269 8.78 4.67 17.05
N PHE A 270 7.54 5.00 16.66
CA PHE A 270 7.05 5.02 15.30
C PHE A 270 6.13 6.23 15.09
N PHE A 271 6.05 6.74 13.86
CA PHE A 271 4.92 7.61 13.50
C PHE A 271 3.61 6.81 13.53
N VAL A 272 2.51 7.48 13.84
CA VAL A 272 1.18 6.87 13.93
C VAL A 272 0.19 7.78 13.24
N THR A 273 -0.63 7.20 12.37
CA THR A 273 -1.84 7.82 11.82
C THR A 273 -2.97 6.82 11.96
N CYS A 274 -4.07 7.24 12.60
CA CYS A 274 -5.27 6.44 12.76
C CYS A 274 -6.18 6.53 11.54
N VAL A 275 -7.02 5.51 11.39
CA VAL A 275 -7.98 5.34 10.30
C VAL A 275 -9.39 5.10 10.85
N ARG A 276 -10.41 5.42 10.06
CA ARG A 276 -11.84 5.10 10.28
C ARG A 276 -12.49 4.74 8.93
N GLY A 277 -13.76 4.35 8.93
CA GLY A 277 -14.43 3.92 7.70
C GLY A 277 -14.10 2.46 7.32
N ASN A 278 -14.51 2.06 6.12
CA ASN A 278 -14.55 0.69 5.58
C ASN A 278 -13.90 -0.43 6.45
N PRO A 279 -14.66 -1.11 7.34
CA PRO A 279 -14.12 -2.17 8.19
C PRO A 279 -13.86 -3.49 7.43
N ASP A 280 -14.34 -3.61 6.19
CA ASP A 280 -14.16 -4.80 5.34
C ASP A 280 -12.92 -4.67 4.42
N TYR A 281 -12.17 -3.56 4.52
CA TYR A 281 -10.97 -3.32 3.71
C TYR A 281 -9.88 -4.37 4.00
N GLY A 282 -9.38 -5.02 2.95
CA GLY A 282 -8.35 -6.06 3.06
C GLY A 282 -8.85 -7.44 3.50
N ILE A 283 -10.17 -7.60 3.73
CA ILE A 283 -10.82 -8.90 3.98
C ILE A 283 -11.24 -9.52 2.65
N ASN A 284 -10.43 -10.45 2.14
CA ASN A 284 -10.71 -11.15 0.88
C ASN A 284 -11.91 -12.10 1.00
N ASN A 285 -12.53 -12.43 -0.14
CA ASN A 285 -13.61 -13.41 -0.27
C ASN A 285 -13.34 -14.30 -1.49
N PHE A 286 -12.37 -15.21 -1.33
CA PHE A 286 -11.90 -16.09 -2.39
C PHE A 286 -12.90 -17.20 -2.72
N SER A 287 -12.95 -17.59 -3.99
CA SER A 287 -13.69 -18.75 -4.49
C SER A 287 -12.91 -19.43 -5.61
N ASP A 288 -12.65 -20.73 -5.45
CA ASP A 288 -12.08 -21.59 -6.49
C ASP A 288 -13.13 -21.86 -7.57
N ASN A 289 -12.84 -21.46 -8.81
CA ASN A 289 -13.75 -21.64 -9.95
C ASN A 289 -13.69 -23.06 -10.55
N SER A 290 -12.90 -23.97 -9.97
CA SER A 290 -12.67 -25.36 -10.40
C SER A 290 -12.14 -25.50 -11.84
N ASN A 291 -11.44 -24.47 -12.31
CA ASN A 291 -10.85 -24.37 -13.65
C ASN A 291 -9.38 -23.88 -13.63
N GLY A 292 -8.77 -23.80 -12.44
CA GLY A 292 -7.43 -23.23 -12.22
C GLY A 292 -7.40 -21.72 -11.95
N THR A 293 -8.54 -21.04 -11.85
CA THR A 293 -8.62 -19.64 -11.40
C THR A 293 -9.36 -19.49 -10.07
N ILE A 294 -8.96 -18.46 -9.31
CA ILE A 294 -9.60 -18.06 -8.06
C ILE A 294 -10.16 -16.66 -8.27
N THR A 295 -11.42 -16.43 -7.93
CA THR A 295 -12.01 -15.09 -7.92
C THR A 295 -12.08 -14.58 -6.50
N ASP A 296 -11.55 -13.39 -6.25
CA ASP A 296 -11.78 -12.65 -5.02
C ASP A 296 -13.01 -11.75 -5.20
N SER A 297 -14.13 -12.11 -4.58
CA SER A 297 -15.35 -11.30 -4.67
C SER A 297 -15.28 -10.01 -3.84
N ALA A 298 -14.27 -9.85 -2.97
CA ALA A 298 -14.07 -8.63 -2.20
C ALA A 298 -13.49 -7.50 -3.06
N THR A 299 -12.51 -7.81 -3.91
CA THR A 299 -11.81 -6.88 -4.81
C THR A 299 -12.33 -6.90 -6.25
N GLY A 300 -12.97 -8.00 -6.67
CA GLY A 300 -13.39 -8.25 -8.05
C GLY A 300 -12.29 -8.87 -8.94
N LEU A 301 -11.07 -9.02 -8.42
CA LEU A 301 -9.92 -9.57 -9.15
C LEU A 301 -10.04 -11.08 -9.36
N THR A 302 -9.50 -11.59 -10.47
CA THR A 302 -9.35 -13.03 -10.71
C THR A 302 -7.89 -13.41 -10.89
N TRP A 303 -7.46 -14.46 -10.23
CA TRP A 303 -6.07 -14.89 -10.09
C TRP A 303 -5.84 -16.29 -10.67
N SER A 304 -4.62 -16.61 -11.08
CA SER A 304 -4.20 -17.99 -11.31
C SER A 304 -4.04 -18.74 -9.97
N GLN A 305 -4.59 -19.96 -9.89
CA GLN A 305 -4.49 -20.81 -8.70
C GLN A 305 -3.06 -21.31 -8.46
N SER A 306 -2.36 -21.69 -9.52
CA SER A 306 -0.92 -22.00 -9.51
C SER A 306 -0.09 -20.74 -9.76
N ASP A 307 1.14 -20.74 -9.23
CA ASP A 307 2.20 -19.81 -9.60
C ASP A 307 3.01 -20.30 -10.82
N SER A 308 4.08 -19.60 -11.17
CA SER A 308 4.98 -19.93 -12.29
C SER A 308 5.74 -21.26 -12.14
N GLY A 309 5.78 -21.87 -10.95
CA GLY A 309 6.50 -23.10 -10.65
C GLY A 309 8.03 -22.97 -10.64
N THR A 310 8.55 -21.79 -11.02
CA THR A 310 9.97 -21.44 -11.03
C THR A 310 10.13 -19.92 -10.96
N GLY A 311 11.26 -19.47 -10.42
CA GLY A 311 11.65 -18.06 -10.45
C GLY A 311 12.13 -17.65 -11.83
N MET A 312 12.03 -16.36 -12.12
CA MET A 312 12.53 -15.74 -13.35
C MET A 312 12.85 -14.26 -13.12
N ASN A 313 13.75 -13.69 -13.91
CA ASN A 313 14.06 -12.26 -13.77
C ASN A 313 12.89 -11.39 -14.23
N TRP A 314 12.94 -10.08 -13.96
CA TRP A 314 11.77 -9.21 -14.15
C TRP A 314 11.38 -9.00 -15.63
N GLU A 315 12.36 -8.99 -16.55
CA GLU A 315 12.10 -8.93 -17.99
C GLU A 315 11.43 -10.22 -18.48
N GLU A 316 11.89 -11.37 -17.97
CA GLU A 316 11.30 -12.68 -18.24
C GLU A 316 9.89 -12.82 -17.66
N ALA A 317 9.63 -12.28 -16.47
CA ALA A 317 8.30 -12.24 -15.85
C ALA A 317 7.28 -11.53 -16.75
N LEU A 318 7.62 -10.34 -17.24
CA LEU A 318 6.79 -9.58 -18.18
C LEU A 318 6.55 -10.36 -19.49
N ALA A 319 7.60 -10.95 -20.06
CA ALA A 319 7.49 -11.77 -21.28
C ALA A 319 6.68 -13.08 -21.09
N TRP A 320 6.74 -13.67 -19.90
CA TRP A 320 6.00 -14.88 -19.55
C TRP A 320 4.49 -14.62 -19.52
N VAL A 321 4.05 -13.47 -18.98
CA VAL A 321 2.65 -13.02 -19.05
C VAL A 321 2.16 -12.95 -20.51
N GLN A 322 2.94 -12.33 -21.40
CA GLN A 322 2.56 -12.23 -22.81
C GLN A 322 2.47 -13.61 -23.48
N THR A 323 3.35 -14.54 -23.10
CA THR A 323 3.29 -15.94 -23.54
C THR A 323 2.00 -16.61 -23.06
N LYS A 324 1.60 -16.42 -21.80
CA LYS A 324 0.36 -16.98 -21.23
C LYS A 324 -0.90 -16.41 -21.89
N ASN A 325 -0.87 -15.14 -22.28
CA ASN A 325 -1.94 -14.52 -23.07
C ASN A 325 -2.05 -15.11 -24.48
N ALA A 326 -0.91 -15.29 -25.17
CA ALA A 326 -0.88 -15.93 -26.49
C ALA A 326 -1.31 -17.41 -26.48
N GLU A 327 -1.09 -18.11 -25.37
CA GLU A 327 -1.57 -19.48 -25.12
C GLU A 327 -3.08 -19.56 -24.79
N ASN A 328 -3.75 -18.43 -24.56
CA ASN A 328 -5.10 -18.34 -23.99
C ASN A 328 -5.21 -19.15 -22.68
N TYR A 329 -4.22 -18.99 -21.79
CA TYR A 329 -4.03 -19.75 -20.57
C TYR A 329 -5.27 -19.71 -19.67
N LEU A 330 -5.71 -20.88 -19.21
CA LEU A 330 -6.95 -21.09 -18.42
C LEU A 330 -8.23 -20.54 -19.08
N GLY A 331 -8.21 -20.30 -20.39
CA GLY A 331 -9.35 -19.77 -21.14
C GLY A 331 -9.32 -18.25 -21.37
N TYR A 332 -8.27 -17.55 -20.92
CA TYR A 332 -8.17 -16.08 -20.93
C TYR A 332 -6.88 -15.60 -21.59
N SER A 333 -6.90 -14.37 -22.14
CA SER A 333 -5.79 -13.75 -22.87
C SER A 333 -5.51 -12.30 -22.44
N ASP A 334 -5.99 -11.93 -21.26
CA ASP A 334 -5.92 -10.62 -20.63
C ASP A 334 -5.33 -10.72 -19.20
N TRP A 335 -4.46 -11.71 -18.98
CA TRP A 335 -3.64 -11.82 -17.78
C TRP A 335 -2.58 -10.71 -17.75
N ARG A 336 -2.24 -10.27 -16.54
CA ARG A 336 -1.22 -9.27 -16.25
C ARG A 336 -0.37 -9.71 -15.05
N LEU A 337 0.83 -9.16 -14.96
CA LEU A 337 1.64 -9.21 -13.74
C LEU A 337 0.99 -8.21 -12.76
N PRO A 338 0.56 -8.63 -11.55
CA PRO A 338 -0.12 -7.74 -10.61
C PRO A 338 0.74 -6.55 -10.26
N ASP A 339 0.11 -5.42 -9.98
CA ASP A 339 0.79 -4.34 -9.28
C ASP A 339 1.13 -4.76 -7.83
N ILE A 340 2.01 -4.02 -7.17
CA ILE A 340 2.47 -4.41 -5.84
C ILE A 340 1.39 -4.33 -4.75
N LYS A 341 0.39 -3.46 -4.88
CA LYS A 341 -0.74 -3.35 -3.95
C LYS A 341 -1.75 -4.49 -4.17
N GLU A 342 -2.01 -4.88 -5.40
CA GLU A 342 -2.80 -6.07 -5.72
C GLU A 342 -2.14 -7.34 -5.18
N LEU A 343 -0.83 -7.49 -5.40
CA LEU A 343 -0.08 -8.63 -4.89
C LEU A 343 -0.05 -8.66 -3.35
N GLN A 344 0.01 -7.50 -2.70
CA GLN A 344 -0.12 -7.38 -1.24
C GLN A 344 -1.55 -7.68 -0.75
N SER A 345 -2.57 -7.39 -1.57
CA SER A 345 -3.98 -7.57 -1.20
C SER A 345 -4.36 -9.03 -0.92
N ILE A 346 -3.62 -10.00 -1.48
CA ILE A 346 -3.83 -11.45 -1.28
C ILE A 346 -2.96 -12.05 -0.17
N VAL A 347 -2.11 -11.27 0.51
CA VAL A 347 -1.34 -11.74 1.66
C VAL A 347 -2.26 -12.05 2.84
N ASP A 348 -2.05 -13.21 3.45
CA ASP A 348 -2.65 -13.58 4.74
C ASP A 348 -1.62 -13.41 5.86
N TYR A 349 -1.64 -12.24 6.49
CA TYR A 349 -0.77 -11.91 7.63
C TYR A 349 -1.08 -12.70 8.92
N SER A 350 -2.03 -13.64 8.92
CA SER A 350 -2.23 -14.61 10.01
C SER A 350 -1.45 -15.92 9.83
N ARG A 351 -0.70 -16.05 8.73
CA ARG A 351 0.02 -17.27 8.32
C ARG A 351 1.50 -17.00 8.08
N SER A 352 2.35 -17.96 8.41
CA SER A 352 3.77 -17.95 8.06
C SER A 352 4.34 -19.36 8.06
N PRO A 353 5.52 -19.58 7.43
CA PRO A 353 6.19 -20.87 7.45
C PRO A 353 6.43 -21.40 8.87
N ASP A 354 6.70 -20.53 9.84
CA ASP A 354 7.01 -20.90 11.23
C ASP A 354 5.77 -21.08 12.14
N THR A 355 4.58 -20.67 11.68
CA THR A 355 3.36 -20.67 12.51
C THR A 355 2.26 -21.56 11.97
N THR A 356 2.18 -21.73 10.65
CA THR A 356 1.15 -22.51 9.96
C THR A 356 1.71 -23.55 8.99
N ASP A 357 3.03 -23.78 8.99
CA ASP A 357 3.75 -24.64 8.04
C ASP A 357 3.42 -24.32 6.56
N SER A 358 3.13 -23.05 6.24
CA SER A 358 2.63 -22.64 4.93
C SER A 358 3.08 -21.24 4.51
N ALA A 359 2.92 -20.92 3.23
CA ALA A 359 2.98 -19.55 2.74
C ALA A 359 1.97 -18.62 3.45
N ALA A 360 2.27 -17.32 3.45
CA ALA A 360 1.42 -16.22 3.93
C ALA A 360 0.30 -15.87 2.94
N ILE A 361 -0.50 -16.86 2.55
CA ILE A 361 -1.62 -16.76 1.58
C ILE A 361 -2.72 -17.77 1.94
N ASP A 362 -3.95 -17.51 1.50
CA ASP A 362 -5.06 -18.45 1.68
C ASP A 362 -4.74 -19.82 1.01
N PRO A 363 -4.97 -20.97 1.70
CA PRO A 363 -4.74 -22.32 1.15
C PRO A 363 -5.50 -22.70 -0.12
N VAL A 364 -6.43 -21.87 -0.61
CA VAL A 364 -7.06 -22.03 -1.94
C VAL A 364 -6.05 -21.81 -3.09
N PHE A 365 -4.98 -21.05 -2.84
CA PHE A 365 -3.87 -20.86 -3.76
C PHE A 365 -2.82 -21.96 -3.61
N GLU A 366 -2.34 -22.50 -4.73
CA GLU A 366 -1.14 -23.34 -4.75
C GLU A 366 0.09 -22.42 -4.72
N CYS A 367 1.01 -22.66 -3.78
CA CYS A 367 2.28 -21.95 -3.68
C CYS A 367 3.43 -22.95 -3.71
N THR A 368 4.37 -22.79 -4.64
CA THR A 368 5.52 -23.67 -4.81
C THR A 368 6.46 -23.61 -3.60
N GLU A 369 6.80 -24.76 -3.03
CA GLU A 369 7.85 -24.86 -1.99
C GLU A 369 9.24 -24.70 -2.60
N ILE A 370 10.11 -23.97 -1.90
CA ILE A 370 11.52 -23.78 -2.23
C ILE A 370 12.42 -24.20 -1.07
N THR A 371 13.73 -24.25 -1.32
CA THR A 371 14.74 -24.22 -0.26
C THR A 371 15.29 -22.80 -0.14
N ASN A 372 15.21 -22.20 1.05
CA ASN A 372 15.71 -20.85 1.31
C ASN A 372 17.26 -20.83 1.48
N GLU A 373 17.78 -19.63 1.70
CA GLU A 373 19.20 -19.33 1.88
C GLU A 373 19.82 -20.01 3.12
N ALA A 374 19.00 -20.40 4.11
CA ALA A 374 19.41 -21.17 5.28
C ALA A 374 19.41 -22.70 5.04
N GLY A 375 18.90 -23.18 3.90
CA GLY A 375 18.76 -24.60 3.59
C GLY A 375 17.46 -25.23 4.09
N GLU A 376 16.45 -24.41 4.43
CA GLU A 376 15.17 -24.82 5.02
C GLU A 376 14.05 -24.80 3.98
N THR A 377 12.96 -25.56 4.22
CA THR A 377 11.74 -25.47 3.41
C THR A 377 11.07 -24.11 3.65
N ASP A 378 10.72 -23.44 2.56
CA ASP A 378 10.17 -22.09 2.56
C ASP A 378 9.34 -21.83 1.29
N TYR A 379 8.86 -20.60 1.13
CA TYR A 379 8.08 -20.17 -0.02
C TYR A 379 8.71 -18.93 -0.70
N PRO A 380 8.51 -18.75 -2.01
CA PRO A 380 9.23 -17.75 -2.78
C PRO A 380 8.76 -16.31 -2.52
N TYR A 381 9.52 -15.38 -3.09
CA TYR A 381 9.09 -14.01 -3.29
C TYR A 381 8.44 -13.90 -4.67
N PHE A 382 7.47 -13.00 -4.82
CA PHE A 382 6.70 -12.84 -6.05
C PHE A 382 6.90 -11.45 -6.64
N TRP A 383 7.20 -11.39 -7.94
CA TRP A 383 7.33 -10.14 -8.67
C TRP A 383 5.99 -9.41 -8.81
N SER A 384 6.05 -8.09 -8.72
CA SER A 384 5.02 -7.18 -9.22
C SER A 384 5.46 -6.49 -10.52
N SER A 385 4.52 -5.86 -11.21
CA SER A 385 4.76 -5.01 -12.38
C SER A 385 5.26 -3.61 -12.03
N THR A 386 5.36 -3.29 -10.73
CA THR A 386 5.76 -1.99 -10.19
C THR A 386 7.28 -1.89 -10.01
N THR A 387 7.88 -0.84 -10.58
CA THR A 387 9.30 -0.50 -10.40
C THR A 387 9.52 0.21 -9.07
N HIS A 388 10.66 -0.04 -8.42
CA HIS A 388 11.09 0.72 -7.25
C HIS A 388 12.20 1.69 -7.69
N GLU A 389 11.82 2.93 -8.05
CA GLU A 389 12.73 3.96 -8.55
C GLU A 389 13.62 4.49 -7.40
N THR A 390 14.93 4.63 -7.63
CA THR A 390 15.85 5.28 -6.67
C THR A 390 15.98 6.77 -6.98
N SER A 391 16.23 7.61 -5.97
CA SER A 391 16.25 9.10 -6.04
C SER A 391 17.19 9.72 -7.08
N ASN A 392 18.07 8.94 -7.70
CA ASN A 392 18.91 9.34 -8.83
C ASN A 392 18.28 9.07 -10.22
N GLY A 393 16.98 8.73 -10.29
CA GLY A 393 16.22 8.50 -11.53
C GLY A 393 16.40 7.12 -12.16
N LYS A 394 16.91 6.13 -11.41
CA LYS A 394 17.12 4.76 -11.90
C LYS A 394 16.02 3.81 -11.47
N GLY A 395 15.55 3.01 -12.43
CA GLY A 395 14.52 1.98 -12.25
C GLY A 395 15.06 0.55 -12.25
N GLY A 396 16.31 0.34 -11.81
CA GLY A 396 16.97 -0.97 -11.85
C GLY A 396 16.44 -2.04 -10.87
N TYR A 397 15.52 -1.65 -9.98
CA TYR A 397 14.87 -2.52 -9.00
C TYR A 397 13.37 -2.63 -9.27
N ALA A 398 12.77 -3.79 -9.05
CA ALA A 398 11.32 -3.98 -9.05
C ALA A 398 10.84 -4.39 -7.65
N SER A 399 9.57 -4.13 -7.35
CA SER A 399 8.97 -4.49 -6.05
C SER A 399 8.51 -5.95 -6.03
N TYR A 400 8.66 -6.60 -4.87
CA TYR A 400 8.16 -7.97 -4.63
C TYR A 400 7.50 -8.12 -3.26
N VAL A 401 6.63 -9.12 -3.13
CA VAL A 401 6.07 -9.58 -1.86
C VAL A 401 6.67 -10.93 -1.46
N SER A 402 7.08 -11.08 -0.20
CA SER A 402 7.57 -12.35 0.36
C SER A 402 6.41 -13.19 0.89
N PHE A 403 6.08 -14.31 0.24
CA PHE A 403 5.07 -15.24 0.77
C PHE A 403 5.67 -16.30 1.71
N GLY A 404 6.98 -16.54 1.62
CA GLY A 404 7.78 -17.20 2.66
C GLY A 404 8.50 -16.21 3.57
N ARG A 405 9.46 -16.68 4.37
CA ARG A 405 10.29 -15.85 5.27
C ARG A 405 11.03 -14.79 4.47
N ALA A 406 11.09 -13.56 4.99
CA ALA A 406 11.82 -12.46 4.37
C ALA A 406 13.26 -12.46 4.90
N MET A 407 14.08 -13.30 4.27
CA MET A 407 15.41 -13.69 4.74
C MET A 407 16.42 -12.54 4.70
N GLY A 408 17.29 -12.50 5.70
CA GLY A 408 18.44 -11.60 5.79
C GLY A 408 19.61 -12.25 6.52
N TYR A 409 20.83 -11.81 6.18
CA TYR A 409 22.08 -12.32 6.73
C TYR A 409 22.59 -11.42 7.86
N LEU A 410 22.37 -11.85 9.10
CA LEU A 410 22.76 -11.14 10.32
C LEU A 410 23.49 -12.08 11.28
N ASP A 411 24.43 -11.53 12.05
CA ASP A 411 25.25 -12.26 13.02
C ASP A 411 25.95 -13.51 12.45
N GLY A 412 26.25 -13.51 11.14
CA GLY A 412 26.92 -14.60 10.44
C GLY A 412 26.01 -15.79 10.08
N LYS A 413 24.69 -15.57 9.98
CA LYS A 413 23.72 -16.58 9.56
C LYS A 413 22.54 -15.96 8.80
N TRP A 414 21.90 -16.76 7.96
CA TRP A 414 20.58 -16.45 7.41
C TRP A 414 19.49 -16.64 8.48
N GLN A 415 18.55 -15.72 8.54
CA GLN A 415 17.35 -15.78 9.38
C GLN A 415 16.25 -14.91 8.76
N ASP A 416 14.99 -15.10 9.15
CA ASP A 416 13.92 -14.15 8.82
C ASP A 416 14.16 -12.82 9.56
N VAL A 417 14.06 -11.69 8.83
CA VAL A 417 14.33 -10.35 9.38
C VAL A 417 13.23 -9.33 9.07
N HIS A 418 12.26 -9.64 8.20
CA HIS A 418 11.08 -8.78 7.96
C HIS A 418 9.73 -9.50 8.07
N GLY A 419 9.70 -10.83 8.15
CA GLY A 419 8.47 -11.62 8.25
C GLY A 419 7.83 -11.96 6.90
N ALA A 420 7.15 -13.10 6.83
CA ALA A 420 6.30 -13.45 5.70
C ALA A 420 5.13 -12.46 5.56
N GLY A 421 4.95 -11.90 4.37
CA GLY A 421 4.08 -10.76 4.08
C GLY A 421 4.82 -9.41 3.95
N ALA A 422 6.15 -9.37 4.13
CA ALA A 422 6.95 -8.19 3.83
C ALA A 422 6.93 -7.84 2.33
N GLN A 423 7.10 -6.55 2.03
CA GLN A 423 7.26 -6.03 0.67
C GLN A 423 8.58 -5.28 0.56
N ARG A 424 9.40 -5.70 -0.41
CA ARG A 424 10.76 -5.25 -0.63
C ARG A 424 10.98 -5.04 -2.13
N SER A 425 12.24 -4.96 -2.55
CA SER A 425 12.65 -4.69 -3.92
C SER A 425 13.95 -5.42 -4.25
N ASP A 426 14.01 -6.09 -5.40
CA ASP A 426 15.21 -6.81 -5.89
C ASP A 426 15.70 -6.17 -7.20
N PRO A 427 17.00 -6.32 -7.56
CA PRO A 427 17.49 -5.99 -8.89
C PRO A 427 16.72 -6.75 -9.96
N LYS A 428 16.35 -6.07 -11.05
CA LYS A 428 15.59 -6.67 -12.17
C LYS A 428 16.38 -7.71 -12.97
N THR A 429 17.71 -7.68 -12.87
CA THR A 429 18.65 -8.56 -13.57
C THR A 429 19.97 -8.65 -12.79
N GLY A 430 20.78 -9.68 -13.06
CA GLY A 430 22.06 -9.95 -12.40
C GLY A 430 22.22 -11.44 -12.06
N ASP A 431 23.03 -11.75 -11.05
CA ASP A 431 23.19 -13.10 -10.51
C ASP A 431 23.14 -13.02 -8.96
N ALA A 432 22.24 -13.78 -8.33
CA ALA A 432 22.06 -13.79 -6.88
C ALA A 432 23.35 -14.19 -6.13
N SER A 433 24.25 -14.96 -6.75
CA SER A 433 25.53 -15.35 -6.15
C SER A 433 26.52 -14.19 -5.98
N GLU A 434 26.26 -13.01 -6.56
CA GLU A 434 26.97 -11.77 -6.26
C GLU A 434 26.64 -11.20 -4.86
N TYR A 435 25.59 -11.71 -4.21
CA TYR A 435 25.09 -11.29 -2.89
C TYR A 435 25.13 -12.43 -1.86
N PRO A 436 26.29 -13.05 -1.58
CA PRO A 436 26.40 -14.22 -0.70
C PRO A 436 26.03 -13.93 0.78
N GLU A 437 25.97 -12.66 1.15
CA GLU A 437 25.56 -12.14 2.47
C GLU A 437 24.39 -11.13 2.32
N GLY A 438 23.65 -11.23 1.21
CA GLY A 438 22.54 -10.34 0.86
C GLY A 438 22.94 -8.88 0.61
N HIS A 439 22.00 -7.96 0.82
CA HIS A 439 22.18 -6.52 0.56
C HIS A 439 21.63 -5.64 1.70
N GLY A 440 22.27 -4.48 1.91
CA GLY A 440 21.84 -3.49 2.90
C GLY A 440 22.13 -3.87 4.36
N PRO A 441 21.66 -3.08 5.34
CA PRO A 441 22.07 -3.21 6.74
C PRO A 441 21.67 -4.51 7.45
N GLN A 442 20.70 -5.24 6.90
CA GLN A 442 20.17 -6.50 7.44
C GLN A 442 20.58 -7.72 6.58
N GLY A 443 21.44 -7.51 5.57
CA GLY A 443 21.87 -8.55 4.65
C GLY A 443 20.69 -9.17 3.89
N ASP A 444 19.72 -8.36 3.47
CA ASP A 444 18.45 -8.82 2.90
C ASP A 444 18.71 -9.69 1.66
N ALA A 445 18.07 -10.85 1.57
CA ALA A 445 18.31 -11.82 0.50
C ALA A 445 17.93 -11.22 -0.88
N ILE A 446 18.87 -11.30 -1.81
CA ILE A 446 18.68 -10.92 -3.21
C ILE A 446 18.50 -12.20 -4.02
N ARG A 447 17.34 -12.39 -4.63
CA ARG A 447 17.01 -13.59 -5.42
C ARG A 447 17.06 -13.35 -6.92
N ILE A 448 16.62 -12.17 -7.39
CA ILE A 448 16.51 -11.75 -8.81
C ILE A 448 15.50 -12.62 -9.59
N ASP A 449 15.62 -13.93 -9.52
CA ASP A 449 14.68 -14.90 -10.07
C ASP A 449 13.51 -15.13 -9.10
N ASN A 450 12.58 -14.18 -9.08
CA ASN A 450 11.36 -14.25 -8.26
C ASN A 450 10.18 -14.86 -9.04
N TYR A 451 9.18 -15.37 -8.32
CA TYR A 451 8.06 -16.12 -8.90
C TYR A 451 6.95 -15.18 -9.40
N VAL A 452 6.03 -15.71 -10.19
CA VAL A 452 4.90 -14.94 -10.76
C VAL A 452 3.58 -15.63 -10.45
N ARG A 453 2.57 -14.84 -10.07
CA ARG A 453 1.16 -15.23 -10.08
C ARG A 453 0.42 -14.27 -11.00
N LEU A 454 -0.44 -14.79 -11.86
CA LEU A 454 -1.20 -13.95 -12.80
C LEU A 454 -2.45 -13.40 -12.11
N VAL A 455 -2.79 -12.15 -12.44
CA VAL A 455 -4.07 -11.52 -12.10
C VAL A 455 -4.74 -11.02 -13.39
N ARG A 456 -6.05 -10.78 -13.34
CA ARG A 456 -6.83 -10.04 -14.32
C ARG A 456 -7.92 -9.26 -13.60
#